data_AF-A0A6S7DH65-F1
#
_entry.id   AF-A0A6S7DH65-F1
#
_cell.length_a   1.000
_cell.length_b   1.000
_cell.length_c   1.000
_cell.angle_alpha   90.00
_cell.angle_beta   90.00
_cell.angle_gamma   90.00
#
_symmetry.space_group_name_H-M   'P 1'
#
loop_
_entity.id
_entity.type
_entity.pdbx_description
1 polymer ?
#
loop_
_entity_poly.entity_id
_entity_poly.type
_entity_poly.pdbx_seq_one_letter_code
_entity_poly.pdbx_strand_id
1 'polypeptide(L)'
;MSDNLTPEPKDPSPTGHTRTPADEPGWERAALERIALAAITEQRAARRWKIFFRFLFLVILLLAVWAAISFSGDRVAITGRHTAMIALDGEISADTNANAEDINAALQSAFDDSGTAGVILRCNSPGGSPVQAGIIYNEIRRLRAKYPAIPLYVVVGDMCASGGYYAAAAADKIFVDKASIVGSIGVLMDSFGFTGLMDKLGIQRRLHTSGENKAFFDPFSPETAKMDEHAQVILDQIHAQFIDAVRQGRGKRLHETPDMFSGLFWTGQKSVELGLADGFGDPDYVARDLFKAPDIVDYTVKESITDRVARKFGAAVGNGAVHAMALGAKLNLR
;
A
#
# COMPACT_ATOMS: atom_id res chain seq x y z
N MET A 1 -72.33 -55.71 -19.68
CA MET A 1 -73.40 -54.85 -20.24
C MET A 1 -72.69 -53.73 -20.98
N SER A 2 -72.84 -53.58 -22.29
CA SER A 2 -73.63 -54.39 -23.24
C SER A 2 -72.91 -54.47 -24.60
N ASP A 3 -73.41 -55.32 -25.48
CA ASP A 3 -72.62 -55.95 -26.53
C ASP A 3 -72.42 -55.13 -27.82
N ASN A 4 -71.21 -55.28 -28.36
CA ASN A 4 -70.89 -55.62 -29.76
C ASN A 4 -72.02 -55.58 -30.81
N LEU A 5 -71.82 -54.90 -31.95
CA LEU A 5 -72.38 -55.24 -33.27
C LEU A 5 -71.79 -54.39 -34.43
N THR A 6 -70.99 -55.03 -35.30
CA THR A 6 -70.81 -54.70 -36.75
C THR A 6 -71.86 -55.50 -37.56
N PRO A 7 -72.19 -55.22 -38.86
CA PRO A 7 -71.34 -54.81 -40.01
C PRO A 7 -71.97 -53.63 -40.82
N GLU A 8 -71.87 -53.38 -42.15
CA GLU A 8 -71.33 -54.03 -43.39
C GLU A 8 -70.88 -52.91 -44.41
N PRO A 9 -70.39 -53.20 -45.65
CA PRO A 9 -69.50 -52.30 -46.41
C PRO A 9 -70.13 -51.59 -47.65
N LYS A 10 -69.29 -50.85 -48.39
CA LYS A 10 -69.50 -50.45 -49.80
C LYS A 10 -68.19 -50.50 -50.61
N ASP A 11 -68.32 -50.70 -51.92
CA ASP A 11 -67.27 -51.09 -52.88
C ASP A 11 -66.93 -49.92 -53.87
N PRO A 12 -66.11 -50.03 -54.94
CA PRO A 12 -64.77 -49.43 -54.91
C PRO A 12 -64.38 -48.50 -56.10
N SER A 13 -63.15 -47.96 -56.03
CA SER A 13 -62.36 -47.36 -57.15
C SER A 13 -62.78 -45.95 -57.67
N PRO A 14 -61.89 -45.20 -58.38
CA PRO A 14 -60.55 -45.54 -58.88
C PRO A 14 -59.39 -44.60 -58.43
N THR A 15 -58.21 -44.85 -59.01
CA THR A 15 -56.88 -44.27 -58.72
C THR A 15 -56.66 -42.80 -59.06
N GLY A 16 -55.78 -42.13 -58.31
CA GLY A 16 -55.05 -40.93 -58.74
C GLY A 16 -53.58 -40.97 -58.27
N HIS A 17 -52.61 -40.83 -59.18
CA HIS A 17 -51.18 -40.84 -58.85
C HIS A 17 -50.70 -39.47 -58.35
N THR A 18 -50.21 -39.40 -57.12
CA THR A 18 -49.38 -38.29 -56.63
C THR A 18 -47.93 -38.47 -57.06
N ARG A 19 -47.32 -37.45 -57.67
CA ARG A 19 -45.89 -37.44 -57.98
C ARG A 19 -45.05 -37.25 -56.72
N THR A 20 -44.01 -38.07 -56.58
CA THR A 20 -42.99 -37.96 -55.53
C THR A 20 -41.97 -36.88 -55.92
N PRO A 21 -41.43 -36.05 -54.99
CA PRO A 21 -40.49 -34.97 -55.32
C PRO A 21 -39.09 -35.40 -55.84
N ALA A 22 -38.94 -36.64 -56.32
CA ALA A 22 -37.75 -37.12 -57.02
C ALA A 22 -37.79 -36.86 -58.55
N ASP A 23 -38.94 -36.44 -59.09
CA ASP A 23 -39.17 -36.23 -60.53
C ASP A 23 -38.61 -34.90 -61.10
N GLU A 24 -38.11 -33.97 -60.27
CA GLU A 24 -37.63 -32.66 -60.75
C GLU A 24 -36.12 -32.60 -61.05
N PRO A 25 -35.69 -32.24 -62.27
CA PRO A 25 -34.26 -32.20 -62.65
C PRO A 25 -33.44 -31.21 -61.79
N GLY A 26 -32.63 -31.75 -60.88
CA GLY A 26 -31.75 -30.96 -60.01
C GLY A 26 -32.03 -31.10 -58.50
N TRP A 27 -33.05 -31.85 -58.08
CA TRP A 27 -33.34 -32.11 -56.66
C TRP A 27 -32.10 -32.65 -55.90
N GLU A 28 -31.31 -33.50 -56.56
CA GLU A 28 -30.03 -34.05 -56.05
C GLU A 28 -29.03 -32.94 -55.68
N ARG A 29 -28.92 -31.91 -56.54
CA ARG A 29 -28.00 -30.78 -56.31
C ARG A 29 -28.46 -29.92 -55.14
N ALA A 30 -29.76 -29.66 -55.04
CA ALA A 30 -30.34 -28.93 -53.91
C ALA A 30 -30.23 -29.73 -52.59
N ALA A 31 -30.32 -31.05 -52.63
CA ALA A 31 -30.09 -31.91 -51.48
C ALA A 31 -28.62 -31.89 -51.04
N LEU A 32 -27.68 -32.06 -51.97
CA LEU A 32 -26.24 -31.98 -51.72
C LEU A 32 -25.81 -30.59 -51.20
N GLU A 33 -26.36 -29.52 -51.77
CA GLU A 33 -26.13 -28.14 -51.31
C GLU A 33 -26.64 -27.94 -49.87
N ARG A 34 -27.84 -28.40 -49.55
CA ARG A 34 -28.38 -28.33 -48.17
C ARG A 34 -27.53 -29.12 -47.18
N ILE A 35 -27.05 -30.31 -47.55
CA ILE A 35 -26.15 -31.13 -46.71
C ILE A 35 -24.80 -30.41 -46.52
N ALA A 36 -24.22 -29.86 -47.59
CA ALA A 36 -22.95 -29.12 -47.53
C ALA A 36 -23.07 -27.84 -46.68
N LEU A 37 -24.14 -27.07 -46.84
CA LEU A 37 -24.40 -25.87 -46.04
C LEU A 37 -24.67 -26.21 -44.57
N ALA A 38 -25.39 -27.30 -44.28
CA ALA A 38 -25.59 -27.80 -42.91
C ALA A 38 -24.26 -28.22 -42.26
N ALA A 39 -23.40 -28.95 -42.97
CA ALA A 39 -22.07 -29.29 -42.49
C ALA A 39 -21.21 -28.03 -42.23
N ILE A 40 -21.35 -26.98 -43.04
CA ILE A 40 -20.66 -25.69 -42.83
C ILE A 40 -21.20 -24.95 -41.60
N THR A 41 -22.51 -24.94 -41.35
CA THR A 41 -23.07 -24.30 -40.13
C THR A 41 -22.70 -25.06 -38.88
N GLU A 42 -22.72 -26.39 -38.89
CA GLU A 42 -22.23 -27.24 -37.80
C GLU A 42 -20.73 -27.01 -37.55
N GLN A 43 -19.89 -27.03 -38.58
CA GLN A 43 -18.44 -26.77 -38.43
C GLN A 43 -18.15 -25.34 -37.95
N ARG A 44 -19.02 -24.35 -38.24
CA ARG A 44 -18.96 -23.00 -37.65
C ARG A 44 -19.39 -23.01 -36.17
N ALA A 45 -20.45 -23.73 -35.80
CA ALA A 45 -20.89 -23.88 -34.42
C ALA A 45 -19.83 -24.59 -33.56
N ALA A 46 -19.28 -25.71 -34.04
CA ALA A 46 -18.21 -26.46 -33.35
C ALA A 46 -16.95 -25.60 -33.13
N ARG A 47 -16.56 -24.76 -34.10
CA ARG A 47 -15.46 -23.80 -33.92
C ARG A 47 -15.79 -22.74 -32.86
N ARG A 48 -17.00 -22.17 -32.87
CA ARG A 48 -17.46 -21.21 -31.84
C ARG A 48 -17.47 -21.83 -30.45
N TRP A 49 -17.99 -23.04 -30.28
CA TRP A 49 -17.96 -23.78 -29.01
C TRP A 49 -16.55 -24.12 -28.56
N LYS A 50 -15.65 -24.56 -29.46
CA LYS A 50 -14.24 -24.83 -29.13
C LYS A 50 -13.50 -23.55 -28.71
N ILE A 51 -13.84 -22.39 -29.26
CA ILE A 51 -13.32 -21.08 -28.84
C ILE A 51 -13.91 -20.69 -27.48
N PHE A 52 -15.22 -20.84 -27.28
CA PHE A 52 -15.90 -20.56 -26.01
C PHE A 52 -15.31 -21.39 -24.85
N PHE A 53 -15.19 -22.71 -25.01
CA PHE A 53 -14.60 -23.58 -23.97
C PHE A 53 -13.12 -23.25 -23.70
N ARG A 54 -12.35 -22.81 -24.70
CA ARG A 54 -10.97 -22.32 -24.49
C ARG A 54 -10.92 -21.03 -23.66
N PHE A 55 -11.80 -20.07 -23.94
CA PHE A 55 -11.89 -18.85 -23.13
C PHE A 55 -12.45 -19.12 -21.74
N LEU A 56 -13.45 -20.01 -21.59
CA LEU A 56 -13.97 -20.44 -20.30
C LEU A 56 -12.89 -21.12 -19.46
N PHE A 57 -12.09 -22.01 -20.05
CA PHE A 57 -10.93 -22.63 -19.39
C PHE A 57 -9.88 -21.58 -19.00
N LEU A 58 -9.59 -20.60 -19.85
CA LEU A 58 -8.69 -19.49 -19.52
C LEU A 58 -9.20 -18.63 -18.36
N VAL A 59 -10.50 -18.33 -18.31
CA VAL A 59 -11.12 -17.58 -17.20
C VAL A 59 -11.08 -18.41 -15.91
N ILE A 60 -11.41 -19.70 -15.96
CA ILE A 60 -11.32 -20.61 -14.80
C ILE A 60 -9.86 -20.72 -14.31
N LEU A 61 -8.89 -20.82 -15.21
CA LEU A 61 -7.47 -20.89 -14.87
C LEU A 61 -6.96 -19.57 -14.28
N LEU A 62 -7.38 -18.41 -14.82
CA LEU A 62 -7.07 -17.11 -14.24
C LEU A 62 -7.71 -16.92 -12.86
N LEU A 63 -8.95 -17.37 -12.66
CA LEU A 63 -9.61 -17.37 -11.34
C LEU A 63 -8.94 -18.33 -10.36
N ALA A 64 -8.47 -19.50 -10.81
CA ALA A 64 -7.75 -20.45 -9.98
C ALA A 64 -6.35 -19.94 -9.60
N VAL A 65 -5.64 -19.28 -10.52
CA VAL A 65 -4.36 -18.61 -10.24
C VAL A 65 -4.56 -17.42 -9.31
N TRP A 66 -5.59 -16.60 -9.53
CA TRP A 66 -5.95 -15.50 -8.62
C TRP A 66 -6.28 -16.03 -7.22
N ALA A 67 -7.13 -17.05 -7.11
CA ALA A 67 -7.45 -17.69 -5.83
C ALA A 67 -6.21 -18.30 -5.15
N ALA A 68 -5.30 -18.94 -5.91
CA ALA A 68 -4.06 -19.49 -5.36
C ALA A 68 -3.08 -18.40 -4.88
N ILE A 69 -3.02 -17.25 -5.55
CA ILE A 69 -2.23 -16.09 -5.13
C ILE A 69 -2.86 -15.44 -3.88
N SER A 70 -4.18 -15.22 -3.87
CA SER A 70 -4.90 -14.67 -2.72
C SER A 70 -4.87 -15.59 -1.49
N PHE A 71 -4.93 -16.92 -1.68
CA PHE A 71 -4.86 -17.90 -0.59
C PHE A 71 -3.42 -18.14 -0.11
N SER A 72 -2.41 -17.92 -0.97
CA SER A 72 -0.99 -17.83 -0.55
C SER A 72 -0.64 -16.49 0.10
N GLY A 73 -1.56 -15.53 0.12
CA GLY A 73 -1.29 -14.15 0.56
C GLY A 73 -1.26 -13.96 2.07
N ASP A 74 -2.06 -14.74 2.82
CA ASP A 74 -2.30 -14.50 4.24
C ASP A 74 -2.42 -15.79 5.06
N ARG A 75 -1.96 -15.71 6.32
CA ARG A 75 -2.07 -16.75 7.35
C ARG A 75 -1.44 -18.10 7.01
N VAL A 76 -0.12 -18.11 6.89
CA VAL A 76 0.63 -19.18 7.59
C VAL A 76 0.34 -18.99 9.08
N ALA A 77 -0.53 -19.83 9.65
CA ALA A 77 -0.74 -19.87 11.09
C ALA A 77 0.52 -20.48 11.73
N ILE A 78 1.49 -19.63 12.08
CA ILE A 78 2.74 -20.05 12.71
C ILE A 78 2.45 -20.34 14.18
N THR A 79 1.97 -21.56 14.42
CA THR A 79 1.61 -22.11 15.74
C THR A 79 2.80 -22.35 16.68
N GLY A 80 3.99 -21.85 16.31
CA GLY A 80 5.22 -21.93 17.08
C GLY A 80 5.64 -20.58 17.66
N ARG A 81 6.50 -20.62 18.68
CA ARG A 81 7.13 -19.43 19.27
C ARG A 81 8.06 -18.77 18.24
N HIS A 82 7.78 -17.53 17.86
CA HIS A 82 8.45 -16.83 16.76
C HIS A 82 8.76 -15.37 17.13
N THR A 83 9.62 -14.70 16.34
CA THR A 83 9.86 -13.25 16.47
C THR A 83 8.98 -12.49 15.49
N ALA A 84 8.15 -11.57 15.96
CA ALA A 84 7.36 -10.71 15.09
C ALA A 84 8.21 -9.52 14.60
N MET A 85 8.26 -9.28 13.30
CA MET A 85 8.94 -8.13 12.69
C MET A 85 7.94 -7.24 11.95
N ILE A 86 8.11 -5.93 12.11
CA ILE A 86 7.34 -4.88 11.45
C ILE A 86 8.33 -3.87 10.86
N ALA A 87 8.18 -3.51 9.59
CA ALA A 87 9.03 -2.52 8.94
C ALA A 87 8.44 -1.10 9.03
N LEU A 88 9.23 -0.16 9.53
CA LEU A 88 8.98 1.28 9.46
C LEU A 88 9.98 1.86 8.44
N ASP A 89 9.62 1.78 7.16
CA ASP A 89 10.50 2.00 6.00
C ASP A 89 10.02 3.19 5.15
N GLY A 90 10.92 4.13 4.86
CA GLY A 90 10.61 5.36 4.11
C GLY A 90 10.10 6.52 4.97
N GLU A 91 9.52 7.53 4.32
CA GLU A 91 8.99 8.74 4.96
C GLU A 91 7.70 8.45 5.74
N ILE A 92 7.62 8.94 6.99
CA ILE A 92 6.47 8.76 7.87
C ILE A 92 5.40 9.83 7.55
N SER A 93 4.46 9.52 6.67
CA SER A 93 3.34 10.42 6.33
C SER A 93 2.02 9.64 6.15
N ALA A 94 0.88 10.34 6.25
CA ALA A 94 -0.46 9.74 6.19
C ALA A 94 -0.69 8.95 4.89
N ASP A 95 -0.16 9.45 3.77
CA ASP A 95 -0.36 8.89 2.43
C ASP A 95 0.71 7.83 2.05
N THR A 96 1.43 7.27 3.04
CA THR A 96 2.55 6.33 2.85
C THR A 96 2.34 5.05 3.65
N ASN A 97 3.03 3.96 3.30
CA ASN A 97 2.98 2.70 4.05
C ASN A 97 3.64 2.79 5.45
N ALA A 98 4.28 3.92 5.78
CA ALA A 98 4.82 4.23 7.10
C ALA A 98 3.90 5.16 7.92
N ASN A 99 2.61 5.21 7.57
CA ASN A 99 1.59 5.91 8.36
C ASN A 99 1.34 5.20 9.72
N ALA A 100 0.75 5.93 10.67
CA ALA A 100 0.50 5.41 12.01
C ALA A 100 -0.69 4.43 12.10
N GLU A 101 -1.59 4.37 11.12
CA GLU A 101 -2.70 3.40 11.12
C GLU A 101 -2.17 1.99 10.79
N ASP A 102 -1.44 1.83 9.70
CA ASP A 102 -0.80 0.58 9.28
C ASP A 102 0.23 0.09 10.30
N ILE A 103 1.10 0.98 10.78
CA ILE A 103 2.14 0.61 11.76
C ILE A 103 1.51 0.21 13.11
N ASN A 104 0.44 0.90 13.55
CA ASN A 104 -0.24 0.52 14.79
C ASN A 104 -1.08 -0.77 14.63
N ALA A 105 -1.69 -0.99 13.48
CA ALA A 105 -2.40 -2.25 13.18
C ALA A 105 -1.44 -3.45 13.14
N ALA A 106 -0.24 -3.27 12.54
CA ALA A 106 0.83 -4.25 12.58
C ALA A 106 1.30 -4.53 14.02
N LEU A 107 1.53 -3.48 14.81
CA LEU A 107 1.95 -3.58 16.21
C LEU A 107 0.91 -4.31 17.06
N GLN A 108 -0.37 -3.95 16.96
CA GLN A 108 -1.47 -4.64 17.65
C GLN A 108 -1.54 -6.11 17.25
N SER A 109 -1.44 -6.43 15.95
CA SER A 109 -1.49 -7.80 15.46
C SER A 109 -0.33 -8.66 15.99
N ALA A 110 0.89 -8.09 16.07
CA ALA A 110 2.05 -8.77 16.64
C ALA A 110 1.95 -8.97 18.16
N PHE A 111 1.43 -7.99 18.90
CA PHE A 111 1.31 -8.04 20.36
C PHE A 111 0.12 -8.89 20.85
N ASP A 112 -0.94 -9.01 20.06
CA ASP A 112 -2.12 -9.83 20.39
C ASP A 112 -1.93 -11.31 19.96
N ASP A 113 -0.86 -11.67 19.23
CA ASP A 113 -0.52 -13.05 18.84
C ASP A 113 0.21 -13.82 19.96
N SER A 114 -0.32 -14.99 20.33
CA SER A 114 0.20 -15.82 21.43
C SER A 114 1.52 -16.56 21.10
N GLY A 115 1.93 -16.59 19.83
CA GLY A 115 3.24 -17.12 19.41
C GLY A 115 4.39 -16.12 19.56
N THR A 116 4.10 -14.83 19.73
CA THR A 116 5.14 -13.78 19.69
C THR A 116 6.08 -13.82 20.91
N ALA A 117 7.35 -14.09 20.64
CA ALA A 117 8.46 -14.10 21.60
C ALA A 117 8.94 -12.71 22.01
N GLY A 118 8.70 -11.72 21.15
CA GLY A 118 9.19 -10.36 21.17
C GLY A 118 8.98 -9.70 19.81
N VAL A 119 8.90 -8.38 19.78
CA VAL A 119 8.62 -7.58 18.57
C VAL A 119 9.89 -6.84 18.14
N ILE A 120 10.22 -6.92 16.85
CA ILE A 120 11.22 -6.10 16.17
C ILE A 120 10.51 -5.04 15.33
N LEU A 121 10.68 -3.77 15.69
CA LEU A 121 10.37 -2.66 14.78
C LEU A 121 11.63 -2.33 13.98
N ARG A 122 11.70 -2.80 12.73
CA ARG A 122 12.83 -2.54 11.84
C ARG A 122 12.68 -1.14 11.23
N CYS A 123 13.41 -0.16 11.76
CA CYS A 123 13.33 1.22 11.31
C CYS A 123 14.37 1.51 10.22
N ASN A 124 13.90 2.03 9.09
CA ASN A 124 14.70 2.48 7.96
C ASN A 124 14.07 3.74 7.36
N SER A 125 14.09 4.82 8.15
CA SER A 125 13.30 6.03 7.93
C SER A 125 14.10 7.32 8.20
N PRO A 126 13.99 8.35 7.33
CA PRO A 126 14.51 9.68 7.60
C PRO A 126 13.63 10.50 8.55
N GLY A 127 12.46 9.98 8.93
CA GLY A 127 11.42 10.72 9.65
C GLY A 127 10.27 11.13 8.75
N GLY A 128 9.64 12.26 9.05
CA GLY A 128 8.41 12.73 8.40
C GLY A 128 7.54 13.51 9.38
N SER A 129 6.22 13.32 9.28
CA SER A 129 5.22 14.01 10.10
C SER A 129 5.40 13.76 11.61
N PRO A 130 5.58 14.80 12.45
CA PRO A 130 5.69 14.63 13.89
C PRO A 130 4.37 14.13 14.53
N VAL A 131 3.22 14.37 13.89
CA VAL A 131 1.92 13.85 14.33
C VAL A 131 1.87 12.33 14.17
N GLN A 132 2.22 11.81 12.99
CA GLN A 132 2.25 10.38 12.72
C GLN A 132 3.26 9.65 13.63
N ALA A 133 4.47 10.21 13.73
CA ALA A 133 5.52 9.67 14.62
C ALA A 133 5.10 9.68 16.11
N GLY A 134 4.43 10.73 16.57
CA GLY A 134 3.89 10.83 17.93
C GLY A 134 2.78 9.82 18.23
N ILE A 135 1.91 9.52 17.24
CA ILE A 135 0.88 8.48 17.36
C ILE A 135 1.52 7.09 17.48
N ILE A 136 2.54 6.77 16.67
CA ILE A 136 3.30 5.51 16.75
C ILE A 136 4.02 5.38 18.10
N TYR A 137 4.72 6.44 18.54
CA TYR A 137 5.40 6.49 19.85
C TYR A 137 4.43 6.20 21.02
N ASN A 138 3.24 6.81 21.01
CA ASN A 138 2.23 6.60 22.04
C ASN A 138 1.68 5.16 22.01
N GLU A 139 1.47 4.58 20.84
CA GLU A 139 0.99 3.20 20.71
C GLU A 139 2.03 2.18 21.19
N ILE A 140 3.30 2.32 20.80
CA ILE A 140 4.38 1.45 21.29
C ILE A 140 4.42 1.48 22.83
N ARG A 141 4.29 2.66 23.45
CA ARG A 141 4.24 2.79 24.91
C ARG A 141 2.99 2.14 25.51
N ARG A 142 1.82 2.26 24.88
CA ARG A 142 0.57 1.62 25.31
C ARG A 142 0.67 0.10 25.23
N LEU A 143 1.21 -0.45 24.15
CA LEU A 143 1.35 -1.89 23.94
C LEU A 143 2.39 -2.52 24.87
N ARG A 144 3.57 -1.88 25.06
CA ARG A 144 4.54 -2.31 26.08
C ARG A 144 3.95 -2.32 27.50
N ALA A 145 3.04 -1.39 27.82
CA ALA A 145 2.33 -1.37 29.09
C ALA A 145 1.21 -2.43 29.20
N LYS A 146 0.51 -2.75 28.09
CA LYS A 146 -0.49 -3.83 27.99
C LYS A 146 0.17 -5.22 28.07
N TYR A 147 1.38 -5.36 27.53
CA TYR A 147 2.08 -6.63 27.33
C TYR A 147 3.53 -6.61 27.88
N PRO A 148 3.73 -6.44 29.21
CA PRO A 148 5.07 -6.31 29.80
C PRO A 148 5.95 -7.58 29.70
N ALA A 149 5.41 -8.70 29.22
CA ALA A 149 6.15 -9.93 28.94
C ALA A 149 6.67 -10.03 27.49
N ILE A 150 6.20 -9.17 26.58
CA ILE A 150 6.61 -9.14 25.17
C ILE A 150 7.49 -7.90 24.96
N PRO A 151 8.83 -8.05 24.89
CA PRO A 151 9.72 -6.91 24.67
C PRO A 151 9.57 -6.37 23.24
N LEU A 152 9.58 -5.04 23.07
CA LEU A 152 9.71 -4.41 21.75
C LEU A 152 11.10 -3.77 21.62
N TYR A 153 11.88 -4.29 20.68
CA TYR A 153 13.18 -3.72 20.31
C TYR A 153 13.08 -3.08 18.93
N VAL A 154 13.73 -1.93 18.74
CA VAL A 154 13.98 -1.36 17.42
C VAL A 154 15.29 -1.91 16.90
N VAL A 155 15.34 -2.23 15.61
CA VAL A 155 16.58 -2.48 14.88
C VAL A 155 16.66 -1.48 13.74
N VAL A 156 17.72 -0.68 13.70
CA VAL A 156 17.93 0.33 12.66
C VAL A 156 18.63 -0.32 11.46
N GLY A 157 18.10 -0.05 10.26
CA GLY A 157 18.77 -0.34 8.99
C GLY A 157 19.80 0.75 8.66
N ASP A 158 19.66 1.39 7.51
CA ASP A 158 20.54 2.49 7.10
C ASP A 158 20.25 3.77 7.91
N MET A 159 18.98 4.03 8.26
CA MET A 159 18.57 5.27 8.93
C MET A 159 17.42 5.11 9.94
N CYS A 160 17.52 5.79 11.08
CA CYS A 160 16.44 6.01 12.05
C CYS A 160 16.57 7.44 12.58
N ALA A 161 16.04 8.40 11.82
CA ALA A 161 16.21 9.83 12.06
C ALA A 161 14.87 10.56 12.25
N SER A 162 14.90 11.73 12.90
CA SER A 162 13.76 12.62 13.13
C SER A 162 12.52 11.84 13.63
N GLY A 163 11.37 11.90 12.95
CA GLY A 163 10.16 11.13 13.29
C GLY A 163 10.38 9.62 13.45
N GLY A 164 11.33 9.01 12.73
CA GLY A 164 11.70 7.60 12.91
C GLY A 164 12.38 7.36 14.24
N TYR A 165 13.23 8.28 14.70
CA TYR A 165 13.83 8.24 16.03
C TYR A 165 12.82 8.61 17.14
N TYR A 166 11.88 9.51 16.88
CA TYR A 166 10.76 9.82 17.77
C TYR A 166 9.97 8.56 18.08
N ALA A 167 9.54 7.81 17.05
CA ALA A 167 8.88 6.52 17.23
C ALA A 167 9.78 5.51 17.96
N ALA A 168 11.05 5.39 17.55
CA ALA A 168 11.98 4.42 18.14
C ALA A 168 12.30 4.67 19.62
N ALA A 169 12.25 5.90 20.10
CA ALA A 169 12.45 6.24 21.52
C ALA A 169 11.45 5.52 22.44
N ALA A 170 10.29 5.11 21.95
CA ALA A 170 9.30 4.35 22.71
C ALA A 170 9.69 2.89 23.02
N ALA A 171 10.76 2.34 22.44
CA ALA A 171 11.14 0.94 22.57
C ALA A 171 11.75 0.56 23.94
N ASP A 172 11.85 -0.74 24.23
CA ASP A 172 12.65 -1.24 25.36
C ASP A 172 14.15 -1.03 25.09
N LYS A 173 14.60 -1.31 23.86
CA LYS A 173 15.98 -1.15 23.38
C LYS A 173 16.01 -0.76 21.90
N ILE A 174 17.10 -0.13 21.48
CA ILE A 174 17.39 0.22 20.08
C ILE A 174 18.75 -0.38 19.70
N PHE A 175 18.79 -1.20 18.64
CA PHE A 175 20.00 -1.78 18.06
C PHE A 175 20.32 -1.17 16.70
N VAL A 176 21.61 -1.09 16.36
CA VAL A 176 22.14 -0.40 15.17
C VAL A 176 23.29 -1.18 14.54
N ASP A 177 23.60 -0.95 13.27
CA ASP A 177 24.97 -1.16 12.79
C ASP A 177 25.86 0.03 13.20
N LYS A 178 27.18 -0.11 13.16
CA LYS A 178 28.13 0.99 13.36
C LYS A 178 27.92 2.16 12.40
N ALA A 179 27.53 1.88 11.15
CA ALA A 179 27.36 2.86 10.08
C ALA A 179 25.92 3.41 9.94
N SER A 180 24.92 2.81 10.60
CA SER A 180 23.55 3.32 10.64
C SER A 180 23.51 4.81 11.02
N ILE A 181 22.59 5.57 10.44
CA ILE A 181 22.41 7.01 10.73
C ILE A 181 21.24 7.20 11.69
N VAL A 182 21.51 7.80 12.86
CA VAL A 182 20.54 7.94 13.96
C VAL A 182 20.51 9.38 14.47
N GLY A 183 19.40 9.79 15.07
CA GLY A 183 19.24 11.13 15.66
C GLY A 183 18.42 12.05 14.76
N SER A 184 19.01 13.16 14.32
CA SER A 184 18.27 14.31 13.78
C SER A 184 17.10 14.72 14.69
N ILE A 185 17.41 14.86 15.98
CA ILE A 185 16.44 15.26 16.99
C ILE A 185 16.28 16.78 16.90
N GLY A 186 15.17 17.19 16.31
CA GLY A 186 14.87 18.56 15.91
C GLY A 186 13.59 18.61 15.09
N VAL A 187 13.14 19.81 14.76
CA VAL A 187 11.95 20.07 13.93
C VAL A 187 12.32 21.19 12.95
N LEU A 188 11.85 21.08 11.71
CA LEU A 188 11.99 22.12 10.69
C LEU A 188 10.63 22.46 10.07
N MET A 189 10.56 23.64 9.46
CA MET A 189 9.43 24.12 8.67
C MET A 189 10.04 25.02 7.59
N ASP A 190 9.90 24.62 6.33
CA ASP A 190 10.60 25.24 5.20
C ASP A 190 9.65 25.76 4.11
N SER A 191 10.12 26.75 3.37
CA SER A 191 9.44 27.37 2.23
C SER A 191 10.47 28.12 1.37
N PHE A 192 10.04 28.68 0.23
CA PHE A 192 10.88 29.47 -0.66
C PHE A 192 10.36 30.90 -0.81
N GLY A 193 11.24 31.90 -0.86
CA GLY A 193 10.86 33.29 -1.16
C GLY A 193 11.07 33.65 -2.63
N PHE A 194 10.00 33.99 -3.35
CA PHE A 194 10.05 34.34 -4.78
C PHE A 194 9.91 35.85 -5.08
N THR A 195 9.66 36.71 -4.09
CA THR A 195 9.41 38.16 -4.26
C THR A 195 10.45 38.84 -5.16
N GLY A 196 11.73 38.73 -4.82
CA GLY A 196 12.84 39.31 -5.59
C GLY A 196 13.12 38.69 -6.97
N LEU A 197 12.37 37.64 -7.36
CA LEU A 197 12.28 37.15 -8.74
C LEU A 197 11.07 37.75 -9.45
N MET A 198 9.92 37.82 -8.77
CA MET A 198 8.68 38.43 -9.29
C MET A 198 8.89 39.90 -9.66
N ASP A 199 9.57 40.67 -8.82
CA ASP A 199 9.91 42.09 -9.06
C ASP A 199 10.72 42.26 -10.36
N LYS A 200 11.73 41.39 -10.58
CA LYS A 200 12.60 41.42 -11.77
C LYS A 200 11.86 41.04 -13.06
N LEU A 201 10.77 40.28 -12.94
CA LEU A 201 9.91 39.88 -14.06
C LEU A 201 8.66 40.76 -14.22
N GLY A 202 8.48 41.77 -13.37
CA GLY A 202 7.29 42.64 -13.36
C GLY A 202 6.00 41.96 -12.93
N ILE A 203 6.08 40.79 -12.26
CA ILE A 203 4.92 39.98 -11.87
C ILE A 203 4.33 40.51 -10.56
N GLN A 204 3.16 41.15 -10.63
CA GLN A 204 2.46 41.65 -9.44
C GLN A 204 1.54 40.60 -8.82
N ARG A 205 1.71 40.32 -7.53
CA ARG A 205 0.73 39.53 -6.76
C ARG A 205 -0.41 40.41 -6.25
N ARG A 206 -1.65 39.92 -6.37
CA ARG A 206 -2.87 40.60 -5.92
C ARG A 206 -3.63 39.72 -4.92
N LEU A 207 -3.09 39.63 -3.71
CA LEU A 207 -3.71 38.89 -2.61
C LEU A 207 -4.72 39.78 -1.86
N HIS A 208 -5.87 39.19 -1.53
CA HIS A 208 -6.80 39.70 -0.53
C HIS A 208 -7.11 38.56 0.45
N THR A 209 -7.11 38.85 1.76
CA THR A 209 -7.39 37.87 2.82
C THR A 209 -8.49 38.36 3.75
N SER A 210 -9.16 37.42 4.43
CA SER A 210 -10.14 37.68 5.49
C SER A 210 -9.50 37.96 6.87
N GLY A 211 -8.16 37.96 6.97
CA GLY A 211 -7.42 38.23 8.19
C GLY A 211 -5.92 38.35 7.92
N GLU A 212 -5.22 39.10 8.77
CA GLU A 212 -3.80 39.50 8.61
C GLU A 212 -2.88 38.29 8.36
N ASN A 213 -2.89 37.34 9.30
CA ASN A 213 -2.00 36.17 9.28
C ASN A 213 -2.46 35.07 8.30
N LYS A 214 -3.53 35.27 7.52
CA LYS A 214 -4.06 34.23 6.61
C LYS A 214 -3.11 33.93 5.43
N ALA A 215 -2.11 34.79 5.23
CA ALA A 215 -1.02 34.71 4.24
C ALA A 215 0.32 34.19 4.82
N PHE A 216 0.33 33.70 6.07
CA PHE A 216 1.51 33.11 6.71
C PHE A 216 2.10 31.98 5.85
N PHE A 217 3.44 31.99 5.68
CA PHE A 217 4.20 31.12 4.76
C PHE A 217 3.81 31.15 3.27
N ASP A 218 3.13 32.21 2.80
CA ASP A 218 2.98 32.40 1.36
C ASP A 218 4.33 32.73 0.68
N PRO A 219 4.81 31.90 -0.27
CA PRO A 219 6.14 32.03 -0.87
C PRO A 219 6.27 33.22 -1.85
N PHE A 220 5.19 33.97 -2.05
CA PHE A 220 5.08 35.11 -2.96
C PHE A 220 4.81 36.43 -2.22
N SER A 221 4.93 36.43 -0.89
CA SER A 221 4.83 37.59 0.00
C SER A 221 6.19 37.86 0.67
N PRO A 222 6.48 39.10 1.09
CA PRO A 222 7.58 39.37 2.01
C PRO A 222 7.31 38.72 3.37
N GLU A 223 8.31 38.05 3.90
CA GLU A 223 8.35 37.53 5.27
C GLU A 223 8.56 38.68 6.29
N THR A 224 8.22 38.47 7.56
CA THR A 224 8.24 39.55 8.58
C THR A 224 8.61 39.01 9.95
N ALA A 225 9.28 39.82 10.78
CA ALA A 225 9.71 39.42 12.14
C ALA A 225 8.59 38.83 13.03
N LYS A 226 7.34 39.27 12.87
CA LYS A 226 6.15 38.73 13.58
C LYS A 226 5.77 37.32 13.09
N MET A 227 6.02 37.02 11.81
CA MET A 227 5.88 35.67 11.25
C MET A 227 7.05 34.79 11.73
N ASP A 228 8.28 35.29 11.70
CA ASP A 228 9.48 34.57 12.16
C ASP A 228 9.37 34.16 13.63
N GLU A 229 8.99 35.09 14.50
CA GLU A 229 8.75 34.86 15.93
C GLU A 229 7.64 33.82 16.16
N HIS A 230 6.53 33.91 15.40
CA HIS A 230 5.44 32.95 15.52
C HIS A 230 5.83 31.55 15.02
N ALA A 231 6.62 31.47 13.94
CA ALA A 231 7.17 30.23 13.42
C ALA A 231 8.12 29.56 14.42
N GLN A 232 9.02 30.33 15.04
CA GLN A 232 9.93 29.82 16.06
C GLN A 232 9.17 29.26 17.27
N VAL A 233 8.13 29.96 17.76
CA VAL A 233 7.29 29.47 18.87
C VAL A 233 6.61 28.13 18.53
N ILE A 234 6.20 27.91 17.28
CA ILE A 234 5.63 26.62 16.84
C ILE A 234 6.72 25.54 16.81
N LEU A 235 7.90 25.84 16.25
CA LEU A 235 9.03 24.90 16.20
C LEU A 235 9.50 24.50 17.60
N ASP A 236 9.67 25.46 18.51
CA ASP A 236 10.07 25.22 19.89
C ASP A 236 9.09 24.31 20.64
N GLN A 237 7.78 24.52 20.44
CA GLN A 237 6.73 23.70 21.07
C GLN A 237 6.74 22.25 20.59
N ILE A 238 6.92 22.00 19.30
CA ILE A 238 6.99 20.63 18.74
C ILE A 238 8.34 19.99 19.10
N HIS A 239 9.42 20.76 19.10
CA HIS A 239 10.75 20.28 19.45
C HIS A 239 10.84 19.88 20.93
N ALA A 240 10.25 20.65 21.85
CA ALA A 240 10.15 20.28 23.26
C ALA A 240 9.44 18.92 23.46
N GLN A 241 8.37 18.65 22.72
CA GLN A 241 7.67 17.35 22.76
C GLN A 241 8.57 16.19 22.31
N PHE A 242 9.40 16.41 21.28
CA PHE A 242 10.37 15.41 20.80
C PHE A 242 11.50 15.20 21.81
N ILE A 243 12.07 16.27 22.38
CA ILE A 243 13.07 16.19 23.46
C ILE A 243 12.51 15.39 24.65
N ASP A 244 11.28 15.67 25.09
CA ASP A 244 10.64 14.96 26.19
C ASP A 244 10.35 13.49 25.86
N ALA A 245 9.96 13.18 24.60
CA ALA A 245 9.80 11.80 24.15
C ALA A 245 11.12 11.01 24.20
N VAL A 246 12.22 11.61 23.75
CA VAL A 246 13.57 11.01 23.82
C VAL A 246 14.03 10.86 25.27
N ARG A 247 13.88 11.90 26.10
CA ARG A 247 14.25 11.86 27.54
C ARG A 247 13.49 10.79 28.31
N GLN A 248 12.17 10.67 28.09
CA GLN A 248 11.36 9.64 28.75
C GLN A 248 11.68 8.23 28.26
N GLY A 249 11.93 8.06 26.96
CA GLY A 249 12.24 6.76 26.35
C GLY A 249 13.63 6.23 26.69
N ARG A 250 14.66 7.08 26.52
CA ARG A 250 16.06 6.72 26.79
C ARG A 250 16.37 6.74 28.29
N GLY A 251 15.81 7.69 29.04
CA GLY A 251 15.97 7.80 30.48
C GLY A 251 17.45 7.91 30.89
N LYS A 252 17.84 7.23 31.98
CA LYS A 252 19.21 7.24 32.53
C LYS A 252 20.31 6.71 31.58
N ARG A 253 19.95 6.17 30.42
CA ARG A 253 20.92 5.79 29.37
C ARG A 253 21.47 7.00 28.63
N LEU A 254 20.70 8.08 28.55
CA LEU A 254 21.02 9.23 27.70
C LEU A 254 22.18 10.04 28.28
N HIS A 255 23.20 10.28 27.45
CA HIS A 255 24.35 11.12 27.80
C HIS A 255 24.24 12.44 27.02
N GLU A 256 23.36 13.34 27.51
CA GLU A 256 23.05 14.60 26.84
C GLU A 256 24.30 15.46 26.59
N THR A 257 24.44 15.91 25.35
CA THR A 257 25.44 16.88 24.90
C THR A 257 24.74 18.15 24.38
N PRO A 258 25.42 19.31 24.32
CA PRO A 258 24.81 20.55 23.81
C PRO A 258 24.16 20.39 22.43
N ASP A 259 24.80 19.60 21.56
CA ASP A 259 24.37 19.40 20.18
C ASP A 259 23.38 18.23 20.00
N MET A 260 23.02 17.49 21.05
CA MET A 260 22.17 16.28 20.93
C MET A 260 20.79 16.59 20.34
N PHE A 261 20.25 17.77 20.64
CA PHE A 261 18.94 18.26 20.20
C PHE A 261 19.08 19.41 19.19
N SER A 262 20.12 19.38 18.34
CA SER A 262 20.40 20.41 17.33
C SER A 262 19.92 20.05 15.92
N GLY A 263 19.23 18.92 15.75
CA GLY A 263 18.94 18.33 14.43
C GLY A 263 20.10 17.55 13.80
N LEU A 264 21.27 17.45 14.45
CA LEU A 264 22.41 16.68 13.95
C LEU A 264 22.19 15.16 13.91
N PHE A 265 22.85 14.52 12.95
CA PHE A 265 22.96 13.07 12.81
C PHE A 265 24.17 12.52 13.56
N TRP A 266 24.04 11.29 14.03
CA TRP A 266 25.10 10.50 14.66
C TRP A 266 25.21 9.14 13.98
N THR A 267 26.42 8.60 13.86
CA THR A 267 26.58 7.19 13.44
C THR A 267 26.06 6.26 14.53
N GLY A 268 25.69 5.03 14.19
CA GLY A 268 25.23 4.05 15.15
C GLY A 268 26.30 3.76 16.22
N GLN A 269 27.59 3.74 15.85
CA GLN A 269 28.68 3.69 16.82
C GLN A 269 28.60 4.85 17.82
N LYS A 270 28.49 6.10 17.35
CA LYS A 270 28.41 7.26 18.26
C LYS A 270 27.11 7.29 19.05
N SER A 271 26.04 6.73 18.50
CA SER A 271 24.72 6.65 19.14
C SER A 271 24.70 5.69 20.32
N VAL A 272 25.50 4.61 20.30
CA VAL A 272 25.70 3.76 21.49
C VAL A 272 26.48 4.52 22.57
N GLU A 273 27.54 5.27 22.21
CA GLU A 273 28.29 6.10 23.17
C GLU A 273 27.45 7.22 23.82
N LEU A 274 26.49 7.78 23.08
CA LEU A 274 25.56 8.82 23.56
C LEU A 274 24.32 8.24 24.29
N GLY A 275 24.16 6.92 24.31
CA GLY A 275 22.97 6.25 24.84
C GLY A 275 21.70 6.44 24.01
N LEU A 276 21.82 6.99 22.80
CA LEU A 276 20.74 7.04 21.80
C LEU A 276 20.36 5.64 21.29
N ALA A 277 21.31 4.71 21.28
CA ALA A 277 21.13 3.28 21.06
C ALA A 277 21.57 2.47 22.30
N ASP A 278 21.19 1.19 22.38
CA ASP A 278 21.53 0.27 23.49
C ASP A 278 22.66 -0.71 23.13
N GLY A 279 22.98 -0.88 21.85
CA GLY A 279 24.05 -1.76 21.39
C GLY A 279 24.03 -2.01 19.87
N PHE A 280 24.95 -2.85 19.40
CA PHE A 280 25.02 -3.25 17.99
C PHE A 280 24.21 -4.53 17.74
N GLY A 281 23.57 -4.63 16.58
CA GLY A 281 22.86 -5.85 16.18
C GLY A 281 21.89 -5.66 15.01
N ASP A 282 21.71 -6.75 14.27
CA ASP A 282 20.75 -6.93 13.17
C ASP A 282 19.48 -7.69 13.65
N PRO A 283 18.43 -7.85 12.80
CA PRO A 283 17.21 -8.53 13.20
C PRO A 283 17.42 -10.02 13.54
N ASP A 284 18.33 -10.72 12.85
CA ASP A 284 18.60 -12.14 13.08
C ASP A 284 19.31 -12.35 14.43
N TYR A 285 20.24 -11.46 14.79
CA TYR A 285 20.85 -11.40 16.12
C TYR A 285 19.79 -11.19 17.20
N VAL A 286 18.86 -10.24 17.03
CA VAL A 286 17.80 -10.01 18.03
C VAL A 286 16.91 -11.24 18.17
N ALA A 287 16.42 -11.81 17.06
CA ALA A 287 15.54 -12.97 17.04
C ALA A 287 16.21 -14.22 17.65
N ARG A 288 17.39 -14.59 17.16
CA ARG A 288 18.17 -15.77 17.57
C ARG A 288 18.74 -15.63 18.97
N ASP A 289 19.43 -14.53 19.26
CA ASP A 289 20.30 -14.42 20.43
C ASP A 289 19.65 -13.70 21.62
N LEU A 290 18.65 -12.83 21.40
CA LEU A 290 17.97 -12.12 22.49
C LEU A 290 16.58 -12.70 22.80
N PHE A 291 15.72 -12.88 21.79
CA PHE A 291 14.36 -13.42 21.97
C PHE A 291 14.30 -14.96 22.03
N LYS A 292 15.36 -15.63 21.58
CA LYS A 292 15.47 -17.10 21.46
C LYS A 292 14.33 -17.70 20.61
N ALA A 293 14.01 -17.03 19.50
CA ALA A 293 13.00 -17.40 18.54
C ALA A 293 13.49 -16.97 17.15
N PRO A 294 14.36 -17.75 16.49
CA PRO A 294 15.05 -17.34 15.26
C PRO A 294 14.12 -17.26 14.03
N ASP A 295 12.95 -17.90 14.08
CA ASP A 295 11.94 -17.79 13.03
C ASP A 295 11.28 -16.40 13.08
N ILE A 296 11.58 -15.56 12.09
CA ILE A 296 11.04 -14.21 11.96
C ILE A 296 9.76 -14.22 11.10
N VAL A 297 8.71 -13.58 11.59
CA VAL A 297 7.39 -13.46 10.95
C VAL A 297 7.13 -11.99 10.64
N ASP A 298 6.79 -11.68 9.39
CA ASP A 298 6.60 -10.31 8.93
C ASP A 298 5.14 -9.86 9.06
N TYR A 299 4.85 -9.11 10.13
CA TYR A 299 3.55 -8.51 10.46
C TYR A 299 3.33 -7.14 9.78
N THR A 300 4.25 -6.66 8.94
CA THR A 300 4.10 -5.38 8.24
C THR A 300 2.84 -5.39 7.37
N VAL A 301 1.92 -4.44 7.60
CA VAL A 301 0.73 -4.28 6.74
C VAL A 301 1.20 -4.00 5.30
N LYS A 302 0.70 -4.80 4.37
CA LYS A 302 1.02 -4.73 2.95
C LYS A 302 -0.23 -4.35 2.21
N GLU A 303 -0.22 -3.17 1.59
CA GLU A 303 -1.28 -2.76 0.64
C GLU A 303 -1.58 -3.90 -0.33
N SER A 304 -2.87 -4.20 -0.56
CA SER A 304 -3.23 -5.29 -1.46
C SER A 304 -2.63 -5.07 -2.86
N ILE A 305 -2.27 -6.17 -3.52
CA ILE A 305 -1.75 -6.15 -4.89
C ILE A 305 -2.77 -5.48 -5.83
N THR A 306 -4.06 -5.62 -5.57
CA THR A 306 -5.14 -4.92 -6.30
C THR A 306 -4.96 -3.42 -6.27
N ASP A 307 -4.57 -2.85 -5.14
CA ASP A 307 -4.65 -1.42 -4.88
C ASP A 307 -3.40 -0.71 -5.38
N ARG A 308 -2.24 -1.40 -5.30
CA ARG A 308 -1.00 -1.01 -5.99
C ARG A 308 -1.18 -1.01 -7.51
N VAL A 309 -1.87 -2.02 -8.05
CA VAL A 309 -2.19 -2.09 -9.50
C VAL A 309 -3.18 -1.00 -9.88
N ALA A 310 -4.26 -0.79 -9.11
CA ALA A 310 -5.25 0.24 -9.36
C ALA A 310 -4.64 1.65 -9.33
N ARG A 311 -3.77 1.95 -8.35
CA ARG A 311 -3.06 3.24 -8.24
C ARG A 311 -2.09 3.46 -9.40
N LYS A 312 -1.27 2.47 -9.75
CA LYS A 312 -0.34 2.57 -10.89
C LYS A 312 -1.08 2.71 -12.22
N PHE A 313 -2.19 1.99 -12.42
CA PHE A 313 -3.03 2.10 -13.61
C PHE A 313 -3.75 3.46 -13.67
N GLY A 314 -4.35 3.90 -12.56
CA GLY A 314 -4.99 5.21 -12.43
C GLY A 314 -4.03 6.37 -12.69
N ALA A 315 -2.82 6.32 -12.14
CA ALA A 315 -1.77 7.31 -12.41
C ALA A 315 -1.32 7.30 -13.88
N ALA A 316 -1.18 6.13 -14.50
CA ALA A 316 -0.85 6.02 -15.92
C ALA A 316 -1.96 6.57 -16.84
N VAL A 317 -3.23 6.25 -16.55
CA VAL A 317 -4.39 6.77 -17.28
C VAL A 317 -4.56 8.28 -17.06
N GLY A 318 -4.38 8.78 -15.84
CA GLY A 318 -4.43 10.20 -15.51
C GLY A 318 -3.36 11.00 -16.25
N ASN A 319 -2.11 10.57 -16.19
CA ASN A 319 -1.01 11.19 -16.93
C ASN A 319 -1.24 11.11 -18.45
N GLY A 320 -1.75 10.00 -18.97
CA GLY A 320 -2.13 9.85 -20.38
C GLY A 320 -3.23 10.84 -20.81
N ALA A 321 -4.27 11.02 -20.00
CA ALA A 321 -5.36 11.96 -20.25
C ALA A 321 -4.88 13.42 -20.19
N VAL A 322 -4.05 13.78 -19.21
CA VAL A 322 -3.43 15.12 -19.13
C VAL A 322 -2.53 15.38 -20.33
N HIS A 323 -1.73 14.40 -20.76
CA HIS A 323 -0.87 14.53 -21.94
C HIS A 323 -1.69 14.68 -23.24
N ALA A 324 -2.77 13.91 -23.39
CA ALA A 324 -3.70 14.03 -24.52
C ALA A 324 -4.39 15.40 -24.55
N MET A 325 -4.84 15.93 -23.41
CA MET A 325 -5.42 17.27 -23.32
C MET A 325 -4.39 18.37 -23.60
N ALA A 326 -3.15 18.23 -23.14
CA ALA A 326 -2.07 19.17 -23.43
C ALA A 326 -1.67 19.20 -24.93
N LEU A 327 -1.74 18.05 -25.62
CA LEU A 327 -1.57 17.96 -27.07
C LEU A 327 -2.76 18.56 -27.83
N GLY A 328 -4.00 18.26 -27.39
CA GLY A 328 -5.22 18.83 -27.97
C GLY A 328 -5.28 20.36 -27.85
N ALA A 329 -4.91 20.92 -26.69
CA ALA A 329 -4.82 22.35 -26.49
C ALA A 329 -3.79 23.03 -27.42
N LYS A 330 -2.65 22.38 -27.69
CA LYS A 330 -1.64 22.86 -28.65
C LYS A 330 -2.08 22.80 -30.11
N LEU A 331 -3.04 21.94 -30.45
CA LEU A 331 -3.61 21.85 -31.81
C LEU A 331 -4.63 22.95 -32.11
N ASN A 332 -5.31 23.48 -31.09
CA ASN A 332 -6.31 24.55 -31.23
C ASN A 332 -5.74 25.98 -31.10
N LEU A 333 -4.42 26.15 -31.20
CA LEU A 333 -3.71 27.44 -31.07
C LEU A 333 -2.89 27.76 -32.33
N ARG A 334 -3.51 27.62 -33.51
CA ARG A 334 -2.97 27.94 -34.84
C ARG A 334 -4.06 28.50 -35.75
#